data_AF-A0AAJ0HWT4-F1
#
_entry.id   AF-A0AAJ0HWT4-F1
#
_cell.length_a   1.000
_cell.length_b   1.000
_cell.length_c   1.000
_cell.angle_alpha   90.00
_cell.angle_beta   90.00
_cell.angle_gamma   90.00
#
_symmetry.space_group_name_H-M   'P 1'
#
loop_
_entity.id
_entity.type
_entity.pdbx_description
1 polymer ?
#
loop_
_entity_poly.entity_id
_entity_poly.type
_entity_poly.pdbx_seq_one_letter_code
_entity_poly.pdbx_strand_id
1 'polypeptide(L)'
;MPEESLKAAVPILEGESNHRSWSEITRLHLEWDCIDQYIDKGTLEPAGEDEKKKWNRDRIKIRIMFSESLIDPKIRSKLKAAGLKPNEKNPFTIWDTVRQTVMDQSGEAVGDCLREYHGLEQKNFGTMDAFIAKAQYLRDKLGAMEYQAGTVLHNKHHIWTILNALEAAYPSHYMFWVKMMRTNNANNKTSTFTWATLMEELVTMVQRSFRDLGEGEAEGPGKDLEGLPLCTSFGFFAIVKFEDEHFEAAFEAALRVGCGLLNDSHFVVRARGSAAWRSYCSLRSRDKSGQF
;
A
#
# COMPACT_ATOMS: atom_id res chain seq x y z
N MET A 1 -15.87 32.91 6.75
CA MET A 1 -14.53 33.02 6.13
C MET A 1 -13.88 31.64 6.20
N PRO A 2 -13.15 31.25 5.15
CA PRO A 2 -13.47 30.05 4.39
C PRO A 2 -12.85 28.79 4.99
N GLU A 3 -13.61 27.70 4.95
CA GLU A 3 -13.07 26.34 4.88
C GLU A 3 -12.34 26.19 3.54
N GLU A 4 -11.20 26.88 3.36
CA GLU A 4 -10.16 26.44 2.44
C GLU A 4 -9.55 25.19 3.06
N SER A 5 -10.34 24.11 3.03
CA SER A 5 -9.88 22.75 3.20
C SER A 5 -8.64 22.58 2.33
N LEU A 6 -7.55 22.13 2.95
CA LEU A 6 -6.27 21.76 2.33
C LEU A 6 -6.51 20.69 1.26
N LYS A 7 -7.06 21.09 0.12
CA LYS A 7 -7.15 20.23 -1.06
C LYS A 7 -5.74 20.18 -1.62
N ALA A 8 -5.02 19.13 -1.27
CA ALA A 8 -3.72 18.85 -1.85
C ALA A 8 -3.82 18.96 -3.39
N ALA A 9 -2.80 19.49 -4.06
CA ALA A 9 -2.80 19.46 -5.51
C ALA A 9 -2.55 18.01 -5.98
N VAL A 10 -3.14 17.64 -7.13
CA VAL A 10 -2.73 16.40 -7.79
C VAL A 10 -1.24 16.54 -8.16
N PRO A 11 -0.38 15.57 -7.79
CA PRO A 11 1.04 15.64 -8.09
C PRO A 11 1.29 15.64 -9.60
N ILE A 12 2.46 16.11 -10.03
CA ILE A 12 2.88 16.01 -11.44
C ILE A 12 3.16 14.54 -11.77
N LEU A 13 2.68 14.05 -12.90
CA LEU A 13 3.03 12.71 -13.38
C LEU A 13 4.43 12.74 -13.99
N GLU A 14 5.38 12.03 -13.39
CA GLU A 14 6.79 12.00 -13.81
C GLU A 14 7.10 10.76 -14.66
N GLY A 15 6.28 9.72 -14.53
CA GLY A 15 6.44 8.47 -15.25
C GLY A 15 5.95 7.28 -14.44
N GLU A 16 6.53 6.11 -14.71
CA GLU A 16 6.15 4.88 -14.03
C GLU A 16 6.43 4.92 -12.51
N SER A 17 7.49 5.63 -12.10
CA SER A 17 7.93 5.75 -10.71
C SER A 17 6.84 6.27 -9.78
N ASN A 18 6.00 7.20 -10.25
CA ASN A 18 4.94 7.81 -9.45
C ASN A 18 3.53 7.59 -10.01
N HIS A 19 3.37 6.85 -11.12
CA HIS A 19 2.07 6.62 -11.76
C HIS A 19 1.01 6.03 -10.82
N ARG A 20 1.39 5.09 -9.94
CA ARG A 20 0.46 4.49 -8.96
C ARG A 20 -0.09 5.54 -7.99
N SER A 21 0.81 6.23 -7.29
CA SER A 21 0.42 7.27 -6.32
C SER A 21 -0.33 8.41 -7.00
N TRP A 22 0.11 8.81 -8.20
CA TRP A 22 -0.57 9.79 -9.02
C TRP A 22 -2.01 9.39 -9.34
N SER A 23 -2.21 8.15 -9.79
CA SER A 23 -3.53 7.61 -10.14
C SER A 23 -4.46 7.56 -8.92
N GLU A 24 -3.95 7.08 -7.78
CA GLU A 24 -4.70 7.02 -6.52
C GLU A 24 -5.11 8.42 -6.03
N ILE A 25 -4.18 9.38 -5.97
CA ILE A 25 -4.47 10.76 -5.54
C ILE A 25 -5.46 11.42 -6.51
N THR A 26 -5.29 11.23 -7.82
CA THR A 26 -6.20 11.78 -8.82
C THR A 26 -7.61 11.23 -8.63
N ARG A 27 -7.78 9.91 -8.42
CA ARG A 27 -9.09 9.32 -8.13
C ARG A 27 -9.72 9.91 -6.88
N LEU A 28 -8.97 10.01 -5.79
CA LEU A 28 -9.48 10.61 -4.54
C LEU A 28 -9.98 12.04 -4.75
N HIS A 29 -9.29 12.85 -5.58
CA HIS A 29 -9.76 14.19 -5.91
C HIS A 29 -11.07 14.21 -6.71
N LEU A 30 -11.22 13.27 -7.64
CA LEU A 30 -12.42 13.14 -8.46
C LEU A 30 -13.61 12.61 -7.65
N GLU A 31 -13.36 11.65 -6.75
CA GLU A 31 -14.35 11.11 -5.81
C GLU A 31 -14.82 12.19 -4.83
N TRP A 32 -13.90 12.99 -4.28
CA TRP A 32 -14.22 14.12 -3.41
C TRP A 32 -15.17 15.12 -4.09
N ASP A 33 -14.98 15.32 -5.40
CA ASP A 33 -15.82 16.20 -6.20
C ASP A 33 -17.05 15.49 -6.82
N CYS A 34 -17.19 14.17 -6.63
CA CYS A 34 -18.22 13.31 -7.21
C CYS A 34 -18.28 13.35 -8.75
N ILE A 35 -17.10 13.31 -9.39
CA ILE A 35 -16.91 13.40 -10.85
C ILE A 35 -16.03 12.28 -11.42
N ASP A 36 -15.74 11.23 -10.65
CA ASP A 36 -14.95 10.06 -11.05
C ASP A 36 -15.59 9.26 -12.20
N GLN A 37 -16.91 9.30 -12.33
CA GLN A 37 -17.64 8.63 -13.42
C GLN A 37 -17.15 9.02 -14.83
N TYR A 38 -16.62 10.24 -14.98
CA TYR A 38 -16.16 10.77 -16.26
C TYR A 38 -14.85 10.12 -16.74
N ILE A 39 -14.06 9.55 -15.84
CA ILE A 39 -12.82 8.82 -16.17
C ILE A 39 -13.01 7.31 -16.21
N ASP A 40 -14.07 6.78 -15.58
CA ASP A 40 -14.33 5.34 -15.51
C ASP A 40 -15.13 4.78 -16.69
N LYS A 41 -16.18 5.47 -17.13
CA LYS A 41 -17.15 4.91 -18.09
C LYS A 41 -17.39 5.77 -19.33
N GLY A 42 -16.72 6.91 -19.45
CA GLY A 42 -16.90 7.82 -20.60
C GLY A 42 -18.35 8.32 -20.71
N THR A 43 -18.82 9.07 -19.71
CA THR A 43 -20.20 9.57 -19.65
C THR A 43 -20.58 10.40 -20.89
N LEU A 44 -21.65 9.98 -21.56
CA LEU A 44 -22.22 10.68 -22.72
C LEU A 44 -22.78 12.05 -22.34
N GLU A 45 -22.92 12.92 -23.34
CA GLU A 45 -23.52 14.23 -23.17
C GLU A 45 -25.03 14.09 -22.88
N PRO A 46 -25.54 14.70 -21.80
CA PRO A 46 -26.96 14.64 -21.46
C PRO A 46 -27.80 15.55 -22.37
N ALA A 47 -29.09 15.21 -22.53
CA ALA A 47 -30.01 15.95 -23.38
C ALA A 47 -30.55 17.24 -22.72
N GLY A 48 -30.60 17.30 -21.39
CA GLY A 48 -31.09 18.46 -20.65
C GLY A 48 -30.06 19.59 -20.59
N GLU A 49 -30.50 20.84 -20.80
CA GLU A 49 -29.62 22.02 -20.84
C GLU A 49 -28.86 22.24 -19.51
N ASP A 50 -29.54 22.10 -18.37
CA ASP A 50 -28.90 22.29 -17.07
C ASP A 50 -27.96 21.13 -16.69
N GLU A 51 -28.32 19.90 -17.06
CA GLU A 51 -27.45 18.74 -16.93
C GLU A 51 -26.21 18.87 -17.82
N LYS A 52 -26.36 19.43 -19.02
CA LYS A 52 -25.27 19.69 -19.96
C LYS A 52 -24.31 20.75 -19.44
N LYS A 53 -24.81 21.81 -18.79
CA LYS A 53 -23.96 22.79 -18.11
C LYS A 53 -23.13 22.14 -17.01
N LYS A 54 -23.75 21.30 -16.16
CA LYS A 54 -23.03 20.56 -15.12
C LYS A 54 -21.99 19.61 -15.73
N TRP A 55 -22.39 18.79 -16.69
CA TRP A 55 -21.53 17.86 -17.41
C TRP A 55 -20.31 18.56 -18.02
N ASN A 56 -20.49 19.72 -18.64
CA ASN A 56 -19.40 20.49 -19.22
C ASN A 56 -18.47 21.07 -18.14
N ARG A 57 -19.04 21.60 -17.04
CA ARG A 57 -18.28 22.14 -15.91
C ARG A 57 -17.40 21.08 -15.27
N ASP A 58 -17.97 19.90 -15.01
CA ASP A 58 -17.27 18.78 -14.39
C ASP A 58 -16.11 18.32 -15.28
N ARG A 59 -16.37 18.12 -16.59
CA ARG A 59 -15.32 17.75 -17.54
C ARG A 59 -14.23 18.80 -17.69
N ILE A 60 -14.57 20.10 -17.66
CA ILE A 60 -13.57 21.18 -17.68
C ILE A 60 -12.68 21.11 -16.44
N LYS A 61 -13.26 20.88 -15.26
CA LYS A 61 -12.51 20.74 -14.01
C LYS A 61 -11.48 19.61 -14.09
N ILE A 62 -11.87 18.45 -14.61
CA ILE A 62 -10.94 17.32 -14.80
C ILE A 62 -9.86 17.67 -15.84
N ARG A 63 -10.22 18.35 -16.93
CA ARG A 63 -9.24 18.77 -17.94
C ARG A 63 -8.21 19.75 -17.40
N ILE A 64 -8.61 20.68 -16.53
CA ILE A 64 -7.69 21.59 -15.85
C ILE A 64 -6.71 20.78 -14.99
N MET A 65 -7.24 19.89 -14.14
CA MET A 65 -6.45 19.00 -13.31
C MET A 65 -5.43 18.18 -14.12
N PHE A 66 -5.86 17.54 -15.22
CA PHE A 66 -4.95 16.82 -16.12
C PHE A 66 -3.94 17.74 -16.79
N SER A 67 -4.32 18.96 -17.17
CA SER A 67 -3.38 19.89 -17.83
C SER A 67 -2.26 20.35 -16.92
N GLU A 68 -2.55 20.54 -15.63
CA GLU A 68 -1.60 20.91 -14.58
C GLU A 68 -0.70 19.73 -14.21
N SER A 69 -1.29 18.55 -14.12
CA SER A 69 -0.58 17.37 -13.66
C SER A 69 0.24 16.66 -14.74
N LEU A 70 -0.24 16.66 -16.00
CA LEU A 70 0.47 16.09 -17.16
C LEU A 70 1.37 17.14 -17.82
N ILE A 71 2.01 18.02 -17.05
CA ILE A 71 2.82 19.13 -17.57
C ILE A 71 4.17 18.67 -18.13
N ASP A 72 4.69 17.53 -17.65
CA ASP A 72 6.00 17.01 -18.08
C ASP A 72 6.06 16.80 -19.61
N PRO A 73 7.00 17.46 -20.32
CA PRO A 73 7.16 17.34 -21.76
C PRO A 73 7.42 15.90 -22.25
N LYS A 74 8.12 15.08 -21.47
CA LYS A 74 8.38 13.66 -21.81
C LYS A 74 7.09 12.86 -21.79
N ILE A 75 6.25 13.05 -20.77
CA ILE A 75 4.94 12.40 -20.68
C ILE A 75 4.04 12.88 -21.82
N ARG A 76 3.97 14.19 -22.07
CA ARG A 76 3.17 14.72 -23.20
C ARG A 76 3.62 14.15 -24.55
N SER A 77 4.94 14.02 -24.76
CA SER A 77 5.50 13.42 -25.98
C SER A 77 5.13 11.95 -26.10
N LYS A 78 5.22 11.16 -25.01
CA LYS A 78 4.78 9.77 -24.98
C LYS A 78 3.30 9.63 -25.29
N LEU A 79 2.43 10.43 -24.65
CA LEU A 79 0.98 10.39 -24.88
C LEU A 79 0.64 10.76 -26.34
N LYS A 80 1.32 11.75 -26.91
CA LYS A 80 1.16 12.12 -28.33
C LYS A 80 1.58 10.98 -29.26
N ALA A 81 2.70 10.31 -28.95
CA ALA A 81 3.16 9.14 -29.72
C ALA A 81 2.17 7.96 -29.60
N ALA A 82 1.51 7.81 -28.46
CA ALA A 82 0.43 6.85 -28.25
C ALA A 82 -0.92 7.25 -28.90
N GLY A 83 -0.96 8.35 -29.66
CA GLY A 83 -2.14 8.77 -30.41
C GLY A 83 -3.08 9.73 -29.68
N LEU A 84 -2.70 10.23 -28.49
CA LEU A 84 -3.49 11.26 -27.81
C LEU A 84 -3.50 12.54 -28.66
N LYS A 85 -4.70 12.99 -29.02
CA LYS A 85 -4.88 14.21 -29.81
C LYS A 85 -4.47 15.44 -28.97
N PRO A 86 -3.77 16.44 -29.53
CA PRO A 86 -3.34 17.64 -28.79
C PRO A 86 -4.47 18.42 -28.13
N ASN A 87 -5.69 18.31 -28.66
CA ASN A 87 -6.89 18.98 -28.17
C ASN A 87 -7.95 17.98 -27.68
N GLU A 88 -7.54 16.81 -27.20
CA GLU A 88 -8.47 15.84 -26.62
C GLU A 88 -9.24 16.49 -25.47
N LYS A 89 -10.57 16.37 -25.52
CA LYS A 89 -11.50 16.96 -24.53
C LYS A 89 -12.20 15.91 -23.71
N ASN A 90 -11.98 14.63 -24.00
CA ASN A 90 -12.58 13.54 -23.27
C ASN A 90 -11.71 13.09 -22.10
N PRO A 91 -12.13 13.33 -20.83
CA PRO A 91 -11.37 12.90 -19.67
C PRO A 91 -11.11 11.40 -19.66
N PHE A 92 -12.10 10.60 -20.07
CA PHE A 92 -11.93 9.15 -20.22
C PHE A 92 -10.78 8.78 -21.15
N THR A 93 -10.75 9.38 -22.34
CA THR A 93 -9.70 9.11 -23.33
C THR A 93 -8.33 9.53 -22.82
N ILE A 94 -8.22 10.69 -22.17
CA ILE A 94 -6.96 11.15 -21.57
C ILE A 94 -6.49 10.18 -20.49
N TRP A 95 -7.37 9.86 -19.54
CA TRP A 95 -7.09 8.95 -18.43
C TRP A 95 -6.67 7.57 -18.91
N ASP A 96 -7.43 6.99 -19.84
CA ASP A 96 -7.16 5.66 -20.37
C ASP A 96 -5.84 5.63 -21.14
N THR A 97 -5.55 6.67 -21.93
CA THR A 97 -4.27 6.77 -22.64
C THR A 97 -3.09 6.92 -21.67
N VAL A 98 -3.22 7.72 -20.61
CA VAL A 98 -2.20 7.81 -19.55
C VAL A 98 -1.94 6.45 -18.93
N ARG A 99 -3.00 5.75 -18.52
CA ARG A 99 -2.92 4.42 -17.93
C ARG A 99 -2.21 3.41 -18.85
N GLN A 100 -2.49 3.47 -20.16
CA GLN A 100 -1.89 2.57 -21.16
C GLN A 100 -0.45 2.95 -21.54
N THR A 101 -0.10 4.23 -21.50
CA THR A 101 1.18 4.70 -22.07
C THR A 101 2.27 4.89 -21.04
N VAL A 102 1.91 5.27 -19.81
CA VAL A 102 2.89 5.64 -18.78
C VAL A 102 3.44 4.41 -18.06
N MET A 103 2.68 3.31 -18.02
CA MET A 103 3.24 2.00 -17.71
C MET A 103 4.06 1.50 -18.92
N ASP A 104 5.28 1.04 -18.69
CA ASP A 104 6.03 0.34 -19.74
C ASP A 104 5.42 -1.05 -19.97
N GLN A 105 4.87 -1.26 -21.16
CA GLN A 105 4.17 -2.49 -21.55
C GLN A 105 4.89 -3.23 -22.68
N SER A 106 6.14 -2.86 -22.95
CA SER A 106 6.96 -3.62 -23.89
C SER A 106 7.02 -5.09 -23.44
N GLY A 107 7.08 -6.02 -24.41
CA GLY A 107 7.24 -7.44 -24.08
C GLY A 107 8.49 -7.70 -23.23
N GLU A 108 9.51 -6.84 -23.38
CA GLU A 108 10.69 -6.81 -22.52
C GLU A 108 10.37 -6.39 -21.09
N ALA A 109 9.63 -5.28 -20.87
CA ALA A 109 9.19 -4.87 -19.54
C ALA A 109 8.29 -5.89 -18.83
N VAL A 110 7.40 -6.55 -19.58
CA VAL A 110 6.59 -7.67 -19.06
C VAL A 110 7.49 -8.84 -18.70
N GLY A 111 8.43 -9.21 -19.58
CA GLY A 111 9.38 -10.28 -19.35
C GLY A 111 10.28 -10.02 -18.13
N ASP A 112 10.73 -8.79 -17.94
CA ASP A 112 11.52 -8.37 -16.80
C ASP A 112 10.70 -8.37 -15.51
N CYS A 113 9.45 -7.89 -15.56
CA CYS A 113 8.54 -7.95 -14.41
C CYS A 113 8.22 -9.40 -14.02
N LEU A 114 7.97 -10.29 -14.99
CA LEU A 114 7.78 -11.73 -14.75
C LEU A 114 9.02 -12.38 -14.16
N ARG A 115 10.21 -12.05 -14.68
CA ARG A 115 11.48 -12.58 -14.19
C ARG A 115 11.75 -12.14 -12.76
N GLU A 116 11.52 -10.87 -12.46
CA GLU A 116 11.64 -10.33 -11.11
C GLU A 116 10.62 -11.00 -10.15
N TYR A 117 9.37 -11.15 -10.59
CA TYR A 117 8.31 -11.76 -9.79
C TYR A 117 8.57 -13.24 -9.50
N HIS A 118 9.04 -14.00 -10.48
CA HIS A 118 9.42 -15.41 -10.31
C HIS A 118 10.75 -15.61 -9.59
N GLY A 119 11.62 -14.59 -9.60
CA GLY A 119 12.89 -14.57 -8.89
C GLY A 119 12.81 -14.07 -7.45
N LEU A 120 11.61 -13.77 -6.94
CA LEU A 120 11.44 -13.39 -5.54
C LEU A 120 11.89 -14.53 -4.62
N GLU A 121 12.70 -14.19 -3.62
CA GLU A 121 13.05 -15.08 -2.51
C GLU A 121 12.97 -14.28 -1.20
N GLN A 122 12.24 -14.76 -0.20
CA GLN A 122 12.01 -13.99 1.03
C GLN A 122 13.31 -13.66 1.77
N LYS A 123 14.32 -14.55 1.71
CA LYS A 123 15.63 -14.34 2.33
C LYS A 123 16.37 -13.08 1.85
N ASN A 124 16.01 -12.54 0.67
CA ASN A 124 16.62 -11.33 0.11
C ASN A 124 16.01 -10.04 0.69
N PHE A 125 15.05 -10.16 1.61
CA PHE A 125 14.37 -9.04 2.25
C PHE A 125 14.66 -9.03 3.75
N GLY A 126 14.89 -7.84 4.31
CA GLY A 126 15.17 -7.69 5.75
C GLY A 126 13.98 -8.02 6.64
N THR A 127 12.75 -7.93 6.12
CA THR A 127 11.52 -8.26 6.84
C THR A 127 10.50 -8.95 5.93
N MET A 128 9.58 -9.68 6.52
CA MET A 128 8.44 -10.28 5.79
C MET A 128 7.52 -9.20 5.21
N ASP A 129 7.30 -8.08 5.91
CA ASP A 129 6.45 -6.99 5.41
C ASP A 129 7.00 -6.37 4.11
N ALA A 130 8.32 -6.18 4.04
CA ALA A 130 8.97 -5.69 2.83
C ALA A 130 8.81 -6.68 1.66
N PHE A 131 8.92 -7.98 1.95
CA PHE A 131 8.67 -9.04 0.97
C PHE A 131 7.21 -9.03 0.47
N ILE A 132 6.23 -8.99 1.38
CA ILE A 132 4.80 -8.95 1.05
C ILE A 132 4.48 -7.72 0.18
N ALA A 133 4.98 -6.54 0.57
CA ALA A 133 4.76 -5.31 -0.16
C ALA A 133 5.32 -5.40 -1.59
N LYS A 134 6.53 -5.95 -1.76
CA LYS A 134 7.14 -6.16 -3.08
C LYS A 134 6.37 -7.19 -3.91
N ALA A 135 5.95 -8.29 -3.31
CA ALA A 135 5.15 -9.32 -3.97
C ALA A 135 3.81 -8.79 -4.46
N GLN A 136 3.09 -8.01 -3.63
CA GLN A 136 1.85 -7.35 -4.03
C GLN A 136 2.07 -6.33 -5.14
N TYR A 137 3.11 -5.50 -5.02
CA TYR A 137 3.46 -4.53 -6.07
C TYR A 137 3.68 -5.21 -7.42
N LEU A 138 4.48 -6.28 -7.48
CA LEU A 138 4.76 -6.97 -8.73
C LEU A 138 3.54 -7.70 -9.28
N ARG A 139 2.69 -8.29 -8.42
CA ARG A 139 1.42 -8.89 -8.84
C ARG A 139 0.46 -7.86 -9.43
N ASP A 140 0.31 -6.70 -8.78
CA ASP A 140 -0.54 -5.60 -9.26
C ASP A 140 -0.01 -5.07 -10.60
N LYS A 141 1.32 -4.88 -10.71
CA LYS A 141 2.00 -4.43 -11.92
C LYS A 141 1.81 -5.41 -13.08
N LEU A 142 2.00 -6.71 -12.84
CA LEU A 142 1.72 -7.77 -13.82
C LEU A 142 0.25 -7.78 -14.23
N GLY A 143 -0.68 -7.77 -13.27
CA GLY A 143 -2.12 -7.78 -13.57
C GLY A 143 -2.56 -6.59 -14.43
N ALA A 144 -1.96 -5.41 -14.21
CA ALA A 144 -2.23 -4.24 -15.03
C ALA A 144 -1.69 -4.38 -16.47
N MET A 145 -0.49 -4.96 -16.66
CA MET A 145 0.07 -5.25 -17.99
C MET A 145 -0.69 -6.37 -18.71
N GLU A 146 -1.07 -7.41 -17.98
CA GLU A 146 -1.75 -8.63 -18.44
C GLU A 146 -3.18 -8.40 -18.92
N TYR A 147 -3.93 -7.55 -18.21
CA TYR A 147 -5.28 -7.16 -18.62
C TYR A 147 -5.30 -6.55 -20.04
N GLN A 148 -4.24 -5.83 -20.41
CA GLN A 148 -4.11 -5.19 -21.72
C GLN A 148 -3.57 -6.15 -22.78
N ALA A 149 -2.71 -7.10 -22.41
CA ALA A 149 -2.21 -8.16 -23.29
C ALA A 149 -3.22 -9.29 -23.57
N GLY A 150 -4.35 -9.32 -22.84
CA GLY A 150 -5.38 -10.36 -22.98
C GLY A 150 -5.00 -11.70 -22.35
N THR A 151 -3.92 -11.74 -21.56
CA THR A 151 -3.43 -12.93 -20.88
C THR A 151 -3.42 -12.69 -19.39
N VAL A 152 -4.32 -13.29 -18.63
CA VAL A 152 -4.40 -13.12 -17.17
C VAL A 152 -3.83 -14.34 -16.47
N LEU A 153 -2.81 -14.17 -15.64
CA LEU A 153 -2.30 -15.25 -14.81
C LEU A 153 -3.37 -15.70 -13.81
N HIS A 154 -3.56 -17.01 -13.76
CA HIS A 154 -4.53 -17.59 -12.83
C HIS A 154 -4.05 -17.36 -11.38
N ASN A 155 -4.98 -17.06 -10.46
CA ASN A 155 -4.64 -16.77 -9.06
C ASN A 155 -3.77 -17.85 -8.39
N LYS A 156 -3.96 -19.11 -8.80
CA LYS A 156 -3.15 -20.26 -8.37
C LYS A 156 -1.66 -20.12 -8.70
N HIS A 157 -1.33 -19.50 -9.84
CA HIS A 157 0.05 -19.23 -10.26
C HIS A 157 0.72 -18.22 -9.33
N HIS A 158 0.01 -17.14 -8.99
CA HIS A 158 0.51 -16.16 -8.03
C HIS A 158 0.78 -16.79 -6.66
N ILE A 159 -0.14 -17.61 -6.16
CA ILE A 159 0.03 -18.33 -4.89
C ILE A 159 1.28 -19.22 -4.94
N TRP A 160 1.40 -20.08 -5.95
CA TRP A 160 2.57 -20.95 -6.11
C TRP A 160 3.88 -20.18 -6.16
N THR A 161 3.91 -19.07 -6.88
CA THR A 161 5.11 -18.22 -7.00
C THR A 161 5.57 -17.75 -5.62
N ILE A 162 4.64 -17.27 -4.79
CA ILE A 162 4.97 -16.80 -3.44
C ILE A 162 5.34 -17.96 -2.50
N LEU A 163 4.67 -19.12 -2.60
CA LEU A 163 5.06 -20.29 -1.82
C LEU A 163 6.48 -20.74 -2.12
N ASN A 164 6.87 -20.78 -3.40
CA ASN A 164 8.23 -21.13 -3.80
C ASN A 164 9.25 -20.10 -3.28
N ALA A 165 8.90 -18.80 -3.31
CA ALA A 165 9.74 -17.73 -2.77
C ALA A 165 9.98 -17.86 -1.25
N LEU A 166 9.11 -18.58 -0.53
CA LEU A 166 9.16 -18.81 0.92
C LEU A 166 9.79 -20.15 1.30
N GLU A 167 9.94 -21.09 0.36
CA GLU A 167 10.35 -22.48 0.63
C GLU A 167 11.66 -22.56 1.43
N ALA A 168 12.67 -21.80 1.00
CA ALA A 168 13.99 -21.81 1.64
C ALA A 168 13.98 -21.20 3.06
N ALA A 169 13.15 -20.19 3.29
CA ALA A 169 13.11 -19.47 4.57
C ALA A 169 12.18 -20.14 5.60
N TYR A 170 11.11 -20.81 5.14
CA TYR A 170 10.09 -21.40 5.99
C TYR A 170 9.67 -22.81 5.53
N PRO A 171 10.61 -23.79 5.49
CA PRO A 171 10.35 -25.11 4.89
C PRO A 171 9.19 -25.87 5.55
N SER A 172 9.06 -25.78 6.88
CA SER A 172 7.97 -26.44 7.62
C SER A 172 6.59 -25.85 7.30
N HIS A 173 6.50 -24.52 7.14
CA HIS A 173 5.25 -23.83 6.80
C HIS A 173 4.90 -24.00 5.32
N TYR A 174 5.91 -24.01 4.44
CA TYR A 174 5.74 -24.30 3.03
C TYR A 174 5.01 -25.61 2.78
N MET A 175 5.42 -26.70 3.43
CA MET A 175 4.75 -28.00 3.31
C MET A 175 3.29 -27.96 3.77
N PHE A 176 2.98 -27.20 4.82
CA PHE A 176 1.62 -26.98 5.29
C PHE A 176 0.77 -26.22 4.26
N TRP A 177 1.27 -25.11 3.72
CA TRP A 177 0.56 -24.33 2.71
C TRP A 177 0.34 -25.07 1.39
N VAL A 178 1.35 -25.83 0.94
CA VAL A 178 1.23 -26.69 -0.25
C VAL A 178 0.14 -27.73 -0.04
N LYS A 179 0.05 -28.34 1.15
CA LYS A 179 -1.02 -29.27 1.51
C LYS A 179 -2.39 -28.59 1.48
N MET A 180 -2.54 -27.41 2.11
CA MET A 180 -3.80 -26.64 2.08
C MET A 180 -4.26 -26.36 0.64
N MET A 181 -3.34 -25.95 -0.23
CA MET A 181 -3.68 -25.63 -1.61
C MET A 181 -4.07 -26.88 -2.42
N ARG A 182 -3.41 -28.03 -2.20
CA ARG A 182 -3.76 -29.30 -2.84
C ARG A 182 -5.10 -29.88 -2.36
N THR A 183 -5.37 -29.86 -1.06
CA THR A 183 -6.60 -30.42 -0.47
C THR A 183 -7.85 -29.65 -0.90
N ASN A 184 -7.74 -28.33 -1.08
CA ASN A 184 -8.84 -27.52 -1.58
C ASN A 184 -9.22 -27.82 -3.04
N ASN A 185 -8.29 -28.30 -3.85
CA ASN A 185 -8.54 -28.64 -5.25
C ASN A 185 -9.28 -29.98 -5.43
N ALA A 186 -9.22 -30.88 -4.43
CA ALA A 186 -9.80 -32.23 -4.50
C ALA A 186 -11.31 -32.28 -4.18
N ASN A 187 -11.83 -31.29 -3.43
CA ASN A 187 -13.17 -31.35 -2.85
C ASN A 187 -14.26 -30.61 -3.65
N ASN A 188 -13.94 -30.06 -4.83
CA ASN A 188 -14.85 -29.30 -5.71
C ASN A 188 -15.69 -28.19 -5.02
N LYS A 189 -15.32 -27.82 -3.78
CA LYS A 189 -15.85 -26.66 -3.06
C LYS A 189 -14.93 -25.48 -3.35
N THR A 190 -15.53 -24.31 -3.55
CA THR A 190 -14.89 -23.03 -3.84
C THR A 190 -13.53 -22.90 -3.14
N SER A 191 -12.46 -22.72 -3.91
CA SER A 191 -11.07 -22.64 -3.44
C SER A 191 -10.94 -21.68 -2.25
N THR A 192 -10.89 -22.21 -1.02
CA THR A 192 -10.76 -21.37 0.19
C THR A 192 -9.35 -20.79 0.32
N PHE A 193 -8.34 -21.40 -0.31
CA PHE A 193 -6.99 -20.87 -0.34
C PHE A 193 -6.82 -19.90 -1.51
N THR A 194 -7.00 -18.62 -1.22
CA THR A 194 -6.90 -17.50 -2.15
C THR A 194 -5.63 -16.69 -1.88
N TRP A 195 -5.40 -15.66 -2.71
CA TRP A 195 -4.33 -14.71 -2.43
C TRP A 195 -4.56 -14.00 -1.10
N ALA A 196 -5.81 -13.59 -0.81
CA ALA A 196 -6.16 -12.89 0.42
C ALA A 196 -5.84 -13.74 1.65
N THR A 197 -6.22 -15.03 1.64
CA THR A 197 -5.92 -15.93 2.77
C THR A 197 -4.43 -16.17 2.93
N LEU A 198 -3.66 -16.28 1.83
CA LEU A 198 -2.21 -16.40 1.92
C LEU A 198 -1.60 -15.14 2.57
N MET A 199 -1.99 -13.95 2.13
CA MET A 199 -1.47 -12.70 2.71
C MET A 199 -1.82 -12.57 4.19
N GLU A 200 -3.03 -12.94 4.59
CA GLU A 200 -3.47 -12.94 5.99
C GLU A 200 -2.64 -13.90 6.86
N GLU A 201 -2.35 -15.10 6.36
CA GLU A 201 -1.48 -16.07 7.04
C GLU A 201 -0.05 -15.53 7.19
N LEU A 202 0.51 -14.92 6.15
CA LEU A 202 1.86 -14.33 6.21
C LEU A 202 1.94 -13.18 7.22
N VAL A 203 0.94 -12.29 7.24
CA VAL A 203 0.86 -11.20 8.24
C VAL A 203 0.71 -11.78 9.65
N THR A 204 -0.09 -12.84 9.81
CA THR A 204 -0.28 -13.50 11.11
C THR A 204 1.02 -14.15 11.61
N MET A 205 1.82 -14.74 10.72
CA MET A 205 3.13 -15.29 11.09
C MET A 205 4.08 -14.22 11.63
N VAL A 206 4.12 -13.05 10.99
CA VAL A 206 4.90 -11.90 11.47
C VAL A 206 4.47 -11.53 12.88
N GLN A 207 3.17 -11.45 13.13
CA GLN A 207 2.65 -11.09 14.45
C GLN A 207 2.95 -12.14 15.54
N ARG A 208 3.00 -13.43 15.18
CA ARG A 208 3.33 -14.52 16.12
C ARG A 208 4.81 -14.52 16.49
N SER A 209 5.71 -14.37 15.51
CA SER A 209 7.15 -14.33 15.78
C SER A 209 7.54 -13.18 16.71
N PHE A 210 6.85 -12.05 16.65
CA PHE A 210 7.04 -10.95 17.60
C PHE A 210 6.54 -11.26 19.02
N ARG A 211 5.46 -12.04 19.17
CA ARG A 211 4.93 -12.41 20.48
C ARG A 211 5.85 -13.39 21.19
N ASP A 212 6.35 -14.39 20.47
CA ASP A 212 7.24 -15.42 21.02
C ASP A 212 8.59 -14.83 21.46
N LEU A 213 9.01 -13.69 20.87
CA LEU A 213 10.19 -12.93 21.31
C LEU A 213 9.93 -12.00 22.51
N GLY A 214 8.67 -11.63 22.76
CA GLY A 214 8.27 -10.74 23.86
C GLY A 214 7.88 -11.48 25.15
N GLU A 215 7.61 -12.78 25.07
CA GLU A 215 7.25 -13.64 26.21
C GLU A 215 8.46 -14.39 26.81
N GLY A 216 9.69 -14.08 26.38
CA GLY A 216 10.89 -14.51 27.09
C GLY A 216 10.97 -13.86 28.47
N GLU A 217 10.61 -14.59 29.52
CA GLU A 217 10.78 -14.17 30.90
C GLU A 217 12.21 -13.69 31.12
N ALA A 218 12.36 -12.41 31.49
CA ALA A 218 13.59 -11.89 32.04
C ALA A 218 13.77 -12.45 33.46
N GLU A 219 14.17 -13.72 33.56
CA GLU A 219 14.73 -14.26 34.79
C GLU A 219 16.17 -13.74 34.93
N GLY A 220 16.35 -12.75 35.80
CA GLY A 220 17.68 -12.34 36.27
C GLY A 220 18.34 -13.46 37.12
N PRO A 221 19.64 -13.34 37.42
CA PRO A 221 20.11 -12.17 38.15
C PRO A 221 21.25 -11.43 37.46
N GLY A 222 21.23 -10.11 37.64
CA GLY A 222 22.08 -9.14 36.97
C GLY A 222 23.57 -9.51 36.93
N LYS A 223 24.10 -9.51 35.72
CA LYS A 223 25.49 -9.17 35.42
C LYS A 223 25.54 -8.42 34.08
N ASP A 224 26.06 -7.20 34.15
CA ASP A 224 26.79 -6.47 33.12
C ASP A 224 26.20 -6.50 31.70
N LEU A 225 25.27 -5.57 31.43
CA LEU A 225 24.88 -5.14 30.09
C LEU A 225 25.91 -4.14 29.50
N GLU A 226 27.20 -4.45 29.60
CA GLU A 226 28.25 -3.81 28.81
C GLU A 226 28.60 -4.73 27.65
N GLY A 227 27.96 -4.54 26.47
CA GLY A 227 28.39 -5.25 25.27
C GLY A 227 27.36 -5.58 24.20
N LEU A 228 26.10 -5.11 24.29
CA LEU A 228 25.18 -5.27 23.16
C LEU A 228 25.44 -4.17 22.11
N PRO A 229 25.61 -4.53 20.81
CA PRO A 229 25.79 -3.54 19.77
C PRO A 229 24.52 -2.70 19.66
N LEU A 230 24.67 -1.39 19.84
CA LEU A 230 23.66 -0.38 19.54
C LEU A 230 23.24 -0.52 18.07
N CYS A 231 22.19 -1.28 17.82
CA CYS A 231 21.49 -1.28 16.54
C CYS A 231 20.67 0.00 16.50
N THR A 232 21.32 1.09 16.08
CA THR A 232 20.67 2.37 15.83
C THR A 232 19.66 2.21 14.70
N SER A 233 18.44 2.71 14.94
CA SER A 233 17.27 2.75 14.05
C SER A 233 16.39 1.49 13.98
N PHE A 234 15.61 1.23 15.03
CA PHE A 234 14.35 0.50 14.93
C PHE A 234 13.26 1.23 15.71
N GLY A 235 12.13 1.48 15.05
CA GLY A 235 10.92 1.93 15.73
C GLY A 235 10.42 0.82 16.64
N PHE A 236 10.48 1.04 17.96
CA PHE A 236 9.94 0.11 18.94
C PHE A 236 8.40 0.11 18.87
N PHE A 237 7.80 -1.04 18.59
CA PHE A 237 6.38 -1.28 18.82
C PHE A 237 6.22 -2.17 20.05
N ALA A 238 5.81 -1.59 21.17
CA ALA A 238 5.39 -2.34 22.34
C ALA A 238 3.86 -2.48 22.31
N ILE A 239 3.36 -3.73 22.29
CA ILE A 239 1.95 -4.01 22.51
C ILE A 239 1.81 -4.45 23.96
N VAL A 240 1.37 -3.55 24.83
CA VAL A 240 1.11 -3.86 26.24
C VAL A 240 -0.38 -4.09 26.44
N LYS A 241 -0.72 -5.23 27.03
CA LYS A 241 -2.11 -5.62 27.35
C LYS A 241 -2.35 -5.29 28.81
N PHE A 242 -3.36 -4.47 29.11
CA PHE A 242 -3.71 -4.10 30.48
C PHE A 242 -5.09 -4.62 30.84
N GLU A 243 -5.27 -5.02 32.09
CA GLU A 243 -6.59 -5.26 32.68
C GLU A 243 -7.14 -3.95 33.24
N ASP A 244 -8.46 -3.76 33.09
CA ASP A 244 -9.15 -2.47 33.01
C ASP A 244 -8.93 -1.51 34.21
N GLU A 245 -8.58 -2.01 35.40
CA GLU A 245 -8.57 -1.19 36.62
C GLU A 245 -7.33 -0.31 36.81
N HIS A 246 -6.25 -0.52 36.05
CA HIS A 246 -4.97 0.20 36.25
C HIS A 246 -4.44 0.86 34.96
N PHE A 247 -5.30 0.98 33.95
CA PHE A 247 -4.93 1.42 32.61
C PHE A 247 -4.23 2.79 32.58
N GLU A 248 -4.74 3.79 33.28
CA GLU A 248 -4.16 5.15 33.23
C GLU A 248 -2.77 5.23 33.87
N ALA A 249 -2.58 4.60 35.05
CA ALA A 249 -1.29 4.61 35.74
C ALA A 249 -0.21 3.83 34.98
N ALA A 250 -0.60 2.71 34.36
CA ALA A 250 0.30 1.88 33.58
C ALA A 250 0.61 2.48 32.19
N PHE A 251 -0.36 3.17 31.58
CA PHE A 251 -0.17 3.93 30.35
C PHE A 251 0.78 5.13 30.56
N GLU A 252 0.63 5.87 31.66
CA GLU A 252 1.57 6.93 32.05
C GLU A 252 2.99 6.39 32.29
N ALA A 253 3.14 5.25 32.97
CA ALA A 253 4.43 4.62 33.20
C ALA A 253 5.10 4.18 31.88
N ALA A 254 4.33 3.57 30.96
CA ALA A 254 4.81 3.17 29.63
C ALA A 254 5.24 4.37 28.78
N LEU A 255 4.51 5.49 28.84
CA LEU A 255 4.89 6.74 28.18
C LEU A 255 6.18 7.33 28.77
N ARG A 256 6.37 7.29 30.10
CA ARG A 256 7.61 7.78 30.73
C ARG A 256 8.84 6.95 30.36
N VAL A 257 8.69 5.63 30.27
CA VAL A 257 9.78 4.73 29.82
C VAL A 257 10.08 4.93 28.33
N GLY A 258 9.05 5.04 27.48
CA GLY A 258 9.21 5.26 26.04
C GLY A 258 9.84 6.61 25.68
N CYS A 259 9.42 7.70 26.35
CA CYS A 259 9.97 9.04 26.13
C CYS A 259 11.36 9.24 26.73
N GLY A 260 11.76 8.43 27.73
CA GLY A 260 13.08 8.54 28.36
C GLY A 260 14.22 7.88 27.58
N LEU A 261 13.91 6.90 26.71
CA LEU A 261 14.91 6.06 26.05
C LEU A 261 15.25 6.46 24.61
N LEU A 262 14.41 7.27 23.95
CA LEU A 262 14.55 7.58 22.53
C LEU A 262 14.28 9.06 22.28
N ASN A 263 15.34 9.86 22.15
CA ASN A 263 15.23 11.19 21.57
C ASN A 263 14.88 11.03 20.08
N ASP A 264 13.85 11.73 19.61
CA ASP A 264 13.47 11.93 18.20
C ASP A 264 12.78 10.77 17.45
N SER A 265 12.01 9.91 18.12
CA SER A 265 11.19 8.89 17.44
C SER A 265 9.68 9.09 17.62
N HIS A 266 8.91 8.90 16.53
CA HIS A 266 7.45 8.87 16.56
C HIS A 266 6.95 7.56 17.19
N PHE A 267 6.02 7.64 18.14
CA PHE A 267 5.38 6.47 18.76
C PHE A 267 3.92 6.33 18.33
N VAL A 268 3.48 5.08 18.12
CA VAL A 268 2.07 4.74 17.98
C VAL A 268 1.72 3.75 19.09
N VAL A 269 1.00 4.21 20.11
CA VAL A 269 0.46 3.34 21.17
C VAL A 269 -0.98 2.98 20.81
N ARG A 270 -1.28 1.69 20.73
CA ARG A 270 -2.65 1.17 20.55
C ARG A 270 -3.06 0.39 21.79
N ALA A 271 -4.13 0.85 22.45
CA ALA A 271 -4.75 0.16 23.56
C ALA A 271 -6.08 -0.48 23.15
N ARG A 272 -6.44 -1.60 23.78
CA ARG A 272 -7.70 -2.31 23.55
C ARG A 272 -8.49 -2.38 24.87
N GLY A 273 -9.48 -1.50 25.02
CA GLY A 273 -10.46 -1.55 26.11
C GLY A 273 -11.82 -2.09 25.61
N SER A 274 -12.65 -2.56 26.55
CA SER A 274 -13.89 -3.31 26.30
C SER A 274 -15.04 -2.53 25.62
N ALA A 275 -14.87 -1.24 25.32
CA ALA A 275 -15.82 -0.51 24.49
C ALA A 275 -15.15 0.62 23.68
N ALA A 276 -15.33 0.55 22.36
CA ALA A 276 -14.97 1.54 21.34
C ALA A 276 -13.46 1.75 21.04
N TRP A 277 -13.12 1.57 19.75
CA TRP A 277 -11.88 2.09 19.17
C TRP A 277 -11.88 3.62 19.28
N ARG A 278 -11.00 4.20 20.09
CA ARG A 278 -10.64 5.61 19.99
C ARG A 278 -9.28 5.71 19.29
N SER A 279 -9.25 6.48 18.22
CA SER A 279 -8.11 6.60 17.30
C SER A 279 -7.31 7.89 17.57
N TYR A 280 -5.99 7.73 17.50
CA TYR A 280 -4.90 8.70 17.28
C TYR A 280 -4.68 9.86 18.27
N CYS A 281 -3.54 9.81 18.95
CA CYS A 281 -2.78 11.00 19.36
C CYS A 281 -1.43 10.97 18.64
N SER A 282 -1.16 11.95 17.79
CA SER A 282 0.20 12.27 17.33
C SER A 282 0.79 13.23 18.36
N LEU A 283 1.76 12.77 19.14
CA LEU A 283 2.54 13.63 20.03
C LEU A 283 3.84 13.97 19.32
N ARG A 284 4.02 15.26 18.97
CA ARG A 284 5.35 15.82 18.67
C ARG A 284 6.04 16.12 19.99
N SER A 285 7.21 15.55 20.23
CA SER A 285 8.05 15.99 21.34
C SER A 285 8.61 17.38 21.04
N ARG A 286 8.51 18.30 22.00
CA ARG A 286 9.31 19.53 21.99
C ARG A 286 10.78 19.14 22.14
N ASP A 287 11.65 19.75 21.34
CA ASP A 287 13.07 19.69 21.63
C ASP A 287 13.38 20.53 22.90
N LYS A 288 14.61 20.41 23.41
CA LYS A 288 15.06 21.14 24.61
C LYS A 288 15.14 22.66 24.43
N SER A 289 14.84 23.20 23.25
CA SER A 289 14.82 24.64 22.95
C SER A 289 13.40 25.25 22.95
N GLY A 290 12.35 24.42 23.05
CA GLY A 290 10.98 24.90 23.32
C GLY A 290 10.23 25.51 22.13
N GLN A 291 10.54 25.13 20.90
CA GLN A 291 9.72 25.46 19.71
C GLN A 291 9.04 24.20 19.12
N PHE A 292 7.91 24.40 18.43
CA PHE A 292 7.03 23.34 17.89
C PHE A 292 7.36 22.95 16.45
#